data_AF-A0A7J2LG95-F1
#
_entry.id   AF-A0A7J2LG95-F1
#
_cell.length_a   1.000
_cell.length_b   1.000
_cell.length_c   1.000
_cell.angle_alpha   90.00
_cell.angle_beta   90.00
_cell.angle_gamma   90.00
#
_symmetry.space_group_name_H-M   'P 1'
#
loop_
_entity.id
_entity.type
_entity.pdbx_description
1 polymer ?
#
loop_
_entity_poly.entity_id
_entity_poly.type
_entity_poly.pdbx_seq_one_letter_code
_entity_poly.pdbx_strand_id
1 'polypeptide(L)'
;MKLVSFEVNGETRIGALLDGTIADLTAAYAKYLSDVEGYVDAEDRATRELPPDMLQVIRLGDPAIEAMKKAETHIREIGGSPRSPSGRKIIYGIAEVRILKPI
;
A
#
# COMPACT_ATOMS: atom_id res chain seq x y z
N MET A 1 -10.36 -2.69 7.28
CA MET A 1 -9.72 -2.70 5.95
C MET A 1 -10.41 -3.69 5.02
N LYS A 2 -10.75 -3.28 3.79
CA LYS A 2 -11.16 -4.20 2.70
C LYS A 2 -10.02 -4.32 1.70
N LEU A 3 -9.36 -5.47 1.67
CA LEU A 3 -8.19 -5.72 0.82
C LEU A 3 -8.59 -6.04 -0.61
N VAL A 4 -7.77 -5.62 -1.56
CA VAL A 4 -7.87 -5.92 -2.98
C VAL A 4 -6.48 -6.17 -3.57
N SER A 5 -6.39 -7.06 -4.54
CA SER A 5 -5.27 -7.09 -5.48
C SER A 5 -5.68 -6.28 -6.71
N PHE A 6 -4.81 -5.41 -7.19
CA PHE A 6 -5.07 -4.63 -8.40
C PHE A 6 -3.81 -4.57 -9.26
N GLU A 7 -3.98 -4.30 -10.54
CA GLU A 7 -2.89 -4.06 -11.46
C GLU A 7 -2.89 -2.60 -11.89
N VAL A 8 -1.70 -1.99 -11.86
CA VAL A 8 -1.43 -0.66 -12.39
C VAL A 8 -0.10 -0.69 -13.13
N ASN A 9 -0.05 -0.12 -14.34
CA ASN A 9 1.15 -0.12 -15.20
C ASN A 9 1.78 -1.52 -15.42
N GLY A 10 0.96 -2.58 -15.44
CA GLY A 10 1.42 -3.96 -15.61
C GLY A 10 1.98 -4.61 -14.34
N GLU A 11 1.91 -3.94 -13.20
CA GLU A 11 2.38 -4.46 -11.91
C GLU A 11 1.21 -4.78 -10.99
N THR A 12 1.20 -5.99 -10.43
CA THR A 12 0.27 -6.37 -9.37
C THR A 12 0.67 -5.73 -8.05
N ARG A 13 -0.31 -5.16 -7.37
CA ARG A 13 -0.17 -4.45 -6.10
C ARG A 13 -1.27 -4.89 -5.13
N ILE A 14 -0.95 -4.87 -3.84
CA ILE A 14 -1.92 -5.03 -2.76
C ILE A 14 -2.45 -3.64 -2.38
N GLY A 15 -3.76 -3.53 -2.26
CA GLY A 15 -4.40 -2.28 -1.89
C GLY A 15 -5.53 -2.44 -0.89
N ALA A 16 -5.97 -1.31 -0.35
CA ALA A 16 -7.16 -1.18 0.47
C ALA A 16 -8.21 -0.32 -0.25
N LEU A 17 -9.46 -0.78 -0.25
CA LEU A 17 -10.59 0.04 -0.71
C LEU A 17 -10.95 1.06 0.38
N LEU A 18 -10.74 2.35 0.08
CA LEU A 18 -10.99 3.47 0.99
C LEU A 18 -11.84 4.51 0.25
N ASP A 19 -13.05 4.76 0.74
CA ASP A 19 -13.91 5.87 0.27
C ASP A 19 -14.11 5.91 -1.26
N GLY A 20 -14.27 4.74 -1.89
CA GLY A 20 -14.46 4.61 -3.34
C GLY A 20 -13.16 4.68 -4.16
N THR A 21 -12.00 4.72 -3.51
CA THR A 21 -10.66 4.67 -4.12
C THR A 21 -9.89 3.45 -3.63
N ILE A 22 -8.76 3.17 -4.27
CA ILE A 22 -7.83 2.10 -3.89
C ILE A 22 -6.51 2.74 -3.47
N ALA A 23 -6.09 2.48 -2.24
CA ALA A 23 -4.75 2.85 -1.77
C ALA A 23 -3.77 1.70 -1.96
N ASP A 24 -2.65 1.93 -2.64
CA ASP A 24 -1.50 1.00 -2.68
C ASP A 24 -0.89 0.93 -1.27
N LEU A 25 -1.03 -0.23 -0.62
CA LEU A 25 -0.62 -0.39 0.78
C LEU A 25 0.89 -0.46 0.94
N THR A 26 1.63 -1.02 -0.03
CA THR A 26 3.10 -1.04 0.01
C THR A 26 3.65 0.38 -0.11
N ALA A 27 3.14 1.16 -1.07
CA ALA A 27 3.54 2.55 -1.25
C ALA A 27 3.12 3.46 -0.07
N ALA A 28 1.93 3.22 0.48
CA ALA A 28 1.46 3.88 1.69
C ALA A 28 2.35 3.58 2.91
N TYR A 29 2.77 2.32 3.08
CA TYR A 29 3.66 1.93 4.17
C TYR A 29 5.06 2.53 4.00
N ALA A 30 5.59 2.60 2.78
CA ALA A 30 6.83 3.33 2.52
C ALA A 30 6.72 4.81 2.92
N LYS A 31 5.56 5.44 2.66
CA LYS A 31 5.31 6.83 3.08
C LYS A 31 5.26 6.96 4.61
N TYR A 32 4.60 6.04 5.30
CA TYR A 32 4.62 5.98 6.78
C TYR A 32 6.05 5.83 7.33
N LEU A 33 6.83 4.87 6.80
CA LEU A 33 8.20 4.61 7.23
C LEU A 33 9.11 5.85 7.03
N SER A 34 8.88 6.62 5.97
CA SER A 34 9.63 7.85 5.71
C SER A 34 9.18 9.00 6.61
N ASP A 35 7.87 9.21 6.76
CA ASP A 35 7.32 10.39 7.45
C ASP A 35 7.38 10.28 8.97
N VAL A 36 7.10 9.09 9.49
CA VAL A 36 6.90 8.84 10.92
C VAL A 36 8.13 8.20 11.55
N GLU A 37 8.71 7.20 10.89
CA GLU A 37 9.85 6.46 11.43
C GLU A 37 11.21 7.04 10.98
N GLY A 38 11.22 7.92 9.97
CA GLY A 38 12.44 8.59 9.49
C GLY A 38 13.41 7.69 8.71
N TYR A 39 12.95 6.56 8.18
CA TYR A 39 13.81 5.65 7.42
C TYR A 39 14.15 6.22 6.03
N VAL A 40 15.44 6.28 5.72
CA VAL A 40 15.95 6.68 4.38
C VAL A 40 15.71 5.60 3.32
N ASP A 41 15.67 4.32 3.72
CA ASP A 41 15.47 3.14 2.88
C ASP A 41 14.00 2.65 2.90
N ALA A 42 13.05 3.57 3.11
CA ALA A 42 11.65 3.26 3.35
C ALA A 42 10.98 2.43 2.24
N GLU A 43 11.34 2.62 0.97
CA GLU A 43 10.80 1.85 -0.16
C GLU A 43 11.25 0.38 -0.12
N ASP A 44 12.53 0.14 0.16
CA ASP A 44 13.10 -1.20 0.25
C ASP A 44 12.58 -1.94 1.48
N ARG A 45 12.45 -1.24 2.61
CA ARG A 45 11.80 -1.78 3.82
C ARG A 45 10.36 -2.15 3.57
N ALA A 46 9.57 -1.25 2.97
CA ALA A 46 8.17 -1.53 2.68
C ALA A 46 8.01 -2.74 1.77
N THR A 47 8.85 -2.90 0.76
CA THR A 47 8.79 -4.07 -0.13
C THR A 47 9.08 -5.39 0.59
N ARG A 48 9.92 -5.38 1.64
CA ARG A 48 10.23 -6.57 2.45
C ARG A 48 9.18 -6.86 3.52
N GLU A 49 8.71 -5.83 4.21
CA GLU A 49 7.80 -5.94 5.36
C GLU A 49 6.32 -6.00 4.95
N LEU A 50 5.96 -5.34 3.84
CA LEU A 50 4.64 -5.32 3.24
C LEU A 50 4.73 -5.47 1.71
N PRO A 51 5.08 -6.66 1.21
CA PRO A 51 5.27 -6.90 -0.21
C PRO A 51 4.00 -6.61 -1.02
N PRO A 52 4.13 -6.19 -2.29
CA PRO A 52 2.99 -5.85 -3.14
C PRO A 52 2.13 -7.07 -3.53
N ASP A 53 2.62 -8.29 -3.27
CA ASP A 53 1.93 -9.53 -3.57
C ASP A 53 1.15 -10.05 -2.36
N MET A 54 -0.17 -10.20 -2.51
CA MET A 54 -1.03 -10.59 -1.40
C MET A 54 -0.73 -12.01 -0.88
N LEU A 55 -0.23 -12.93 -1.73
CA LEU A 55 0.20 -14.26 -1.26
C LEU A 55 1.42 -14.17 -0.34
N GLN A 56 2.38 -13.29 -0.63
CA GLN A 56 3.51 -13.02 0.26
C GLN A 56 3.06 -12.37 1.58
N VAL A 57 2.11 -11.44 1.54
CA VAL A 57 1.53 -10.83 2.75
C VAL A 57 0.90 -11.89 3.65
N ILE A 58 0.12 -12.81 3.09
CA ILE A 58 -0.48 -13.93 3.84
C ILE A 58 0.60 -14.82 4.48
N ARG A 59 1.69 -15.10 3.76
CA ARG A 59 2.81 -15.90 4.29
C ARG A 59 3.57 -15.20 5.42
N LEU A 60 3.72 -13.89 5.35
CA LEU A 60 4.36 -13.11 6.42
C LEU A 60 3.50 -13.03 7.68
N GLY A 61 2.17 -13.01 7.53
CA GLY A 61 1.23 -13.05 8.65
C GLY A 61 1.18 -11.74 9.43
N ASP A 62 1.16 -11.83 10.76
CA ASP A 62 0.88 -10.71 11.66
C ASP A 62 1.76 -9.47 11.44
N PRO A 63 3.09 -9.57 11.22
CA PRO A 63 3.91 -8.39 10.93
C PRO A 63 3.43 -7.59 9.72
N ALA A 64 3.04 -8.26 8.63
CA ALA A 64 2.53 -7.60 7.44
C ALA A 64 1.13 -7.01 7.67
N ILE A 65 0.31 -7.65 8.52
CA ILE A 65 -1.00 -7.10 8.92
C ILE A 65 -0.83 -5.80 9.71
N GLU A 66 0.11 -5.75 10.66
CA GLU A 66 0.39 -4.52 11.40
C GLU A 66 0.96 -3.42 10.50
N ALA A 67 1.81 -3.77 9.53
CA ALA A 67 2.28 -2.83 8.51
C ALA A 67 1.13 -2.26 7.67
N MET A 68 0.17 -3.09 7.24
CA MET A 68 -1.01 -2.62 6.51
C MET A 68 -1.87 -1.67 7.35
N LYS A 69 -2.06 -1.94 8.65
CA LYS A 69 -2.82 -1.06 9.54
C LYS A 69 -2.14 0.31 9.69
N LYS A 70 -0.82 0.31 9.92
CA LYS A 70 -0.03 1.55 9.97
C LYS A 70 -0.15 2.36 8.67
N ALA A 71 -0.07 1.67 7.53
CA ALA A 71 -0.23 2.27 6.22
C ALA A 71 -1.62 2.90 6.03
N GLU A 72 -2.70 2.17 6.33
CA GLU A 72 -4.08 2.68 6.22
C GLU A 72 -4.32 3.88 7.15
N THR A 73 -3.87 3.80 8.41
CA THR A 73 -4.01 4.91 9.36
C THR A 73 -3.29 6.16 8.86
N HIS A 74 -2.02 6.03 8.45
CA HIS A 74 -1.21 7.17 8.02
C HIS A 74 -1.81 7.89 6.82
N ILE A 75 -2.26 7.15 5.79
CA ILE A 75 -2.84 7.78 4.60
C ILE A 75 -4.19 8.45 4.86
N ARG A 76 -4.97 7.93 5.82
CA ARG A 76 -6.22 8.56 6.27
C ARG A 76 -5.95 9.87 7.01
N GLU A 77 -4.89 9.91 7.82
CA GLU A 77 -4.50 11.11 8.58
C GLU A 77 -3.94 12.22 7.70
N ILE A 78 -3.04 11.90 6.76
CA ILE A 78 -2.45 12.94 5.88
C ILE A 78 -3.41 13.42 4.79
N GLY A 79 -4.34 12.56 4.35
CA GLY A 79 -5.33 12.87 3.32
C GLY A 79 -4.75 13.34 1.97
N GLY A 80 -5.62 13.88 1.12
CA GLY A 80 -5.22 14.48 -0.16
C GLY A 80 -4.72 13.47 -1.21
N SER A 81 -3.63 13.81 -1.89
CA SER A 81 -3.02 12.98 -2.95
C SER A 81 -1.55 12.66 -2.64
N PRO A 82 -1.29 11.90 -1.57
CA PRO A 82 0.07 11.65 -1.12
C PRO A 82 0.86 10.82 -2.14
N ARG A 83 2.17 11.01 -2.12
CA ARG A 83 3.13 10.27 -2.94
C ARG A 83 4.03 9.45 -2.04
N SER A 84 4.46 8.29 -2.54
CA SER A 84 5.49 7.51 -1.86
C SER A 84 6.83 8.27 -1.89
N PRO A 85 7.84 7.85 -1.10
CA PRO A 85 9.16 8.48 -1.12
C PRO A 85 9.79 8.54 -2.52
N SER A 86 9.55 7.54 -3.38
CA SER A 86 9.98 7.53 -4.79
C SER A 86 9.10 8.36 -5.74
N GLY A 87 8.06 9.04 -5.23
CA GLY A 87 7.13 9.85 -6.03
C GLY A 87 5.96 9.06 -6.63
N ARG A 88 5.82 7.77 -6.35
CA ARG A 88 4.71 6.96 -6.88
C ARG A 88 3.36 7.42 -6.33
N LYS A 89 2.32 7.27 -7.14
CA LYS A 89 0.92 7.52 -6.72
C LYS A 89 0.53 6.47 -5.68
N ILE A 90 -0.14 6.89 -4.60
CA ILE A 90 -0.63 5.97 -3.55
C ILE A 90 -2.12 5.70 -3.73
N ILE A 91 -2.93 6.73 -4.00
CA ILE A 91 -4.39 6.62 -4.10
C ILE A 91 -4.81 6.60 -5.56
N TYR A 92 -5.55 5.58 -5.99
CA TYR A 92 -6.04 5.38 -7.35
C TYR A 92 -7.57 5.36 -7.39
N GLY A 93 -8.17 5.97 -8.42
CA GLY A 93 -9.57 5.74 -8.73
C GLY A 93 -9.80 4.31 -9.19
N ILE A 94 -10.97 3.74 -8.89
CA ILE A 94 -11.33 2.37 -9.31
C ILE A 94 -11.22 2.20 -10.83
N ALA A 95 -11.58 3.22 -11.61
CA ALA A 95 -11.48 3.19 -13.08
C ALA A 95 -10.04 3.32 -13.62
N GLU A 96 -9.07 3.70 -12.78
CA GLU A 96 -7.67 3.84 -13.17
C GLU A 96 -6.90 2.52 -13.12
N VAL A 97 -7.47 1.49 -12.48
CA VAL A 97 -6.78 0.22 -12.22
C VAL A 97 -7.63 -0.98 -12.61
N ARG A 98 -6.96 -2.11 -12.84
CA ARG A 98 -7.65 -3.38 -13.06
C ARG A 98 -7.71 -4.16 -11.75
N ILE A 99 -8.89 -4.23 -11.14
CA ILE A 99 -9.09 -5.07 -9.95
C ILE A 99 -8.98 -6.54 -10.35
N LEU A 100 -8.15 -7.28 -9.61
CA LEU A 100 -7.92 -8.70 -9.83
C LEU A 100 -8.89 -9.53 -8.97
N LYS A 101 -9.08 -10.79 -9.35
CA LYS A 101 -9.89 -11.71 -8.53
C LYS A 101 -9.23 -11.86 -7.14
N PRO A 102 -10.03 -11.97 -6.06
CA PRO A 102 -9.51 -12.43 -4.77
C PRO A 102 -8.76 -13.75 -5.00
N ILE A 103 -7.60 -13.89 -4.37
CA ILE A 103 -6.77 -15.09 -4.48
C ILE A 103 -7.55 -16.32 -3.99
#